data_AF-A0A9W4M6F9-F1
#
_entry.id   AF-A0A9W4M6F9-F1
#
_cell.length_a   1.000
_cell.length_b   1.000
_cell.length_c   1.000
_cell.angle_alpha   90.00
_cell.angle_beta   90.00
_cell.angle_gamma   90.00
#
_symmetry.space_group_name_H-M   'P 1'
#
loop_
_entity.id
_entity.type
_entity.pdbx_description
1 polymer ?
#
loop_
_entity_poly.entity_id
_entity_poly.type
_entity_poly.pdbx_seq_one_letter_code
_entity_poly.pdbx_strand_id
1 'polypeptide(L)'
;MATPYDTSVSDAESAIGGSDLPQGVKDAILNVLNDIPPGELVNFVDNWQPGDNIPDGVDVLFVKGDATQVAIPDGVPVVIFETEQNVQVTLEGTVPTVVQLGAGDDTLIVDPSSESDHTIHGGAGNDSIVAAAGDDTIYFGDGSDTVDGGAGFDLGVIETSFDTAGISWEGNQLSITNLAGETSVISNVEYVQFDDGAIIAAETADLGVVARMYETLLDRYGDFEGVKFWFDVYESGDASLHDIAQAFLDSEEFSSAHGSDTNAEFVDNLYEQLFGREPDAAGAAYWTNLLDEGTADRADIAVAFAQSAEGEQSTERTIHVLDDDDHLA
;
A
#
# COMPACT_ATOMS: atom_id res chain seq x y z
N MET A 1 -26.30 -26.96 0.94
CA MET A 1 -25.96 -26.19 -0.25
C MET A 1 -26.36 -24.78 0.08
N ALA A 2 -25.41 -23.85 0.08
CA ALA A 2 -25.71 -22.43 0.05
C ALA A 2 -26.60 -22.18 -1.18
N THR A 3 -27.68 -21.43 -1.03
CA THR A 3 -28.61 -21.18 -2.14
C THR A 3 -28.30 -19.82 -2.74
N PRO A 4 -27.81 -19.77 -3.99
CA PRO A 4 -27.78 -18.53 -4.76
C PRO A 4 -29.12 -17.80 -4.66
N TYR A 5 -29.06 -16.51 -4.37
CA TYR A 5 -30.18 -15.60 -4.51
C TYR A 5 -29.87 -14.65 -5.67
N ASP A 6 -30.44 -14.95 -6.82
CA ASP A 6 -30.32 -14.10 -7.99
C ASP A 6 -31.18 -12.83 -7.80
N THR A 7 -30.56 -11.66 -7.88
CA THR A 7 -31.26 -10.36 -7.77
C THR A 7 -30.95 -9.44 -8.96
N SER A 8 -31.79 -8.43 -9.17
CA SER A 8 -31.50 -7.41 -10.17
C SER A 8 -30.35 -6.52 -9.69
N VAL A 9 -29.53 -6.03 -10.61
CA VAL A 9 -28.46 -5.06 -10.31
C VAL A 9 -28.99 -3.87 -9.51
N SER A 10 -30.15 -3.31 -9.90
CA SER A 10 -30.75 -2.17 -9.20
C SER A 10 -31.18 -2.47 -7.76
N ASP A 11 -31.64 -3.70 -7.48
CA ASP A 11 -31.98 -4.08 -6.11
C ASP A 11 -30.72 -4.29 -5.27
N ALA A 12 -29.66 -4.84 -5.86
CA ALA A 12 -28.36 -5.00 -5.22
C ALA A 12 -27.74 -3.64 -4.85
N GLU A 13 -27.67 -2.70 -5.80
CA GLU A 13 -27.18 -1.33 -5.57
C GLU A 13 -27.91 -0.65 -4.41
N SER A 14 -29.25 -0.78 -4.37
CA SER A 14 -30.05 -0.19 -3.29
C SER A 14 -29.78 -0.85 -1.93
N ALA A 15 -29.50 -2.15 -1.89
CA ALA A 15 -29.18 -2.86 -0.66
C ALA A 15 -27.79 -2.46 -0.13
N ILE A 16 -26.79 -2.42 -1.01
CA ILE A 16 -25.42 -2.02 -0.66
C ILE A 16 -25.35 -0.57 -0.21
N GLY A 17 -26.06 0.35 -0.87
CA GLY A 17 -26.12 1.75 -0.46
C GLY A 17 -26.70 1.98 0.94
N GLY A 18 -27.45 1.01 1.49
CA GLY A 18 -28.02 1.05 2.83
C GLY A 18 -27.29 0.19 3.87
N SER A 19 -26.21 -0.50 3.52
CA SER A 19 -25.47 -1.39 4.43
C SER A 19 -24.48 -0.63 5.31
N ASP A 20 -24.01 -1.28 6.37
CA ASP A 20 -22.95 -0.79 7.25
C ASP A 20 -21.55 -1.27 6.81
N LEU A 21 -21.42 -1.86 5.61
CA LEU A 21 -20.13 -2.31 5.07
C LEU A 21 -19.15 -1.12 4.92
N PRO A 22 -17.84 -1.36 5.04
CA PRO A 22 -16.82 -0.36 4.72
C PRO A 22 -16.99 0.17 3.29
N GLN A 23 -16.62 1.43 3.06
CA GLN A 23 -16.83 2.07 1.76
C GLN A 23 -16.07 1.36 0.64
N GLY A 24 -14.83 0.91 0.89
CA GLY A 24 -14.05 0.13 -0.09
C GLY A 24 -14.76 -1.17 -0.50
N VAL A 25 -15.32 -1.91 0.45
CA VAL A 25 -16.11 -3.13 0.18
C VAL A 25 -17.38 -2.79 -0.61
N LYS A 26 -18.06 -1.69 -0.29
CA LYS A 26 -19.23 -1.22 -1.06
C LYS A 26 -18.85 -0.90 -2.51
N ASP A 27 -17.76 -0.17 -2.70
CA ASP A 27 -17.27 0.22 -4.01
C ASP A 27 -16.85 -1.01 -4.84
N ALA A 28 -16.22 -2.01 -4.21
CA ALA A 28 -15.89 -3.29 -4.83
C ALA A 28 -17.14 -4.03 -5.31
N ILE A 29 -18.17 -4.12 -4.47
CA ILE A 29 -19.45 -4.72 -4.89
C ILE A 29 -20.06 -3.92 -6.04
N LEU A 30 -20.08 -2.59 -5.96
CA LEU A 30 -20.61 -1.74 -7.03
C LEU A 30 -19.84 -1.92 -8.36
N ASN A 31 -18.52 -2.13 -8.31
CA ASN A 31 -17.71 -2.43 -9.49
C ASN A 31 -18.12 -3.77 -10.12
N VAL A 32 -18.24 -4.83 -9.31
CA VAL A 32 -18.76 -6.12 -9.78
C VAL A 32 -20.14 -5.95 -10.43
N LEU A 33 -21.03 -5.18 -9.80
CA LEU A 33 -22.37 -4.91 -10.33
C LEU A 33 -22.36 -4.18 -11.67
N ASN A 34 -21.41 -3.28 -11.91
CA ASN A 34 -21.29 -2.53 -13.17
C ASN A 34 -20.83 -3.40 -14.35
N ASP A 35 -20.10 -4.48 -14.08
CA ASP A 35 -19.61 -5.40 -15.11
C ASP A 35 -20.67 -6.45 -15.52
N ILE A 36 -21.77 -6.56 -14.77
CA ILE A 36 -22.87 -7.46 -15.09
C ILE A 36 -23.63 -6.95 -16.32
N PRO A 37 -23.76 -7.76 -17.39
CA PRO A 37 -24.45 -7.34 -18.61
C PRO A 37 -25.92 -6.92 -18.36
N PRO A 38 -26.43 -5.90 -19.09
CA PRO A 38 -27.81 -5.46 -18.92
C PRO A 38 -28.83 -6.59 -19.11
N GLY A 39 -29.59 -6.86 -18.05
CA GLY A 39 -30.64 -7.90 -18.03
C GLY A 39 -30.19 -9.24 -17.47
N GLU A 40 -28.92 -9.38 -17.10
CA GLU A 40 -28.44 -10.49 -16.27
C GLU A 40 -28.70 -10.20 -14.78
N LEU A 41 -28.65 -11.27 -13.98
CA LEU A 41 -28.87 -11.21 -12.54
C LEU A 41 -27.53 -11.33 -11.82
N VAL A 42 -27.46 -10.74 -10.64
CA VAL A 42 -26.31 -10.85 -9.73
C VAL A 42 -26.45 -12.15 -8.95
N ASN A 43 -25.39 -12.95 -8.92
CA ASN A 43 -25.33 -14.20 -8.16
C ASN A 43 -24.76 -13.96 -6.76
N PHE A 44 -25.65 -13.65 -5.81
CA PHE A 44 -25.31 -13.58 -4.39
C PHE A 44 -25.42 -14.95 -3.73
N VAL A 45 -24.46 -15.28 -2.87
CA VAL A 45 -24.59 -16.39 -1.91
C VAL A 45 -24.66 -15.79 -0.51
N ASP A 46 -25.87 -15.65 0.05
CA ASP A 46 -26.12 -14.89 1.27
C ASP A 46 -26.13 -15.73 2.56
N ASN A 47 -25.91 -17.04 2.44
CA ASN A 47 -26.15 -18.00 3.53
C ASN A 47 -25.20 -19.20 3.53
N TRP A 48 -23.98 -19.04 3.01
CA TRP A 48 -23.02 -20.15 3.02
C TRP A 48 -22.74 -20.61 4.44
N GLN A 49 -22.75 -21.93 4.66
CA GLN A 49 -22.46 -22.57 5.94
C GLN A 49 -21.32 -23.59 5.81
N PRO A 50 -20.64 -23.94 6.92
CA PRO A 50 -19.56 -24.92 6.90
C PRO A 50 -19.96 -26.25 6.23
N GLY A 51 -19.19 -26.64 5.22
CA GLY A 51 -19.41 -27.86 4.43
C GLY A 51 -20.30 -27.68 3.20
N ASP A 52 -20.78 -26.46 2.91
CA ASP A 52 -21.40 -26.14 1.64
C ASP A 52 -20.34 -25.98 0.53
N ASN A 53 -20.65 -26.45 -0.68
CA ASN A 53 -19.87 -26.11 -1.86
C ASN A 53 -20.17 -24.66 -2.25
N ILE A 54 -19.14 -23.88 -2.56
CA ILE A 54 -19.28 -22.56 -3.21
C ILE A 54 -19.56 -22.82 -4.70
N PRO A 55 -20.70 -22.37 -5.25
CA PRO A 55 -21.01 -22.56 -6.67
C PRO A 55 -20.04 -21.80 -7.58
N ASP A 56 -19.92 -22.23 -8.83
CA ASP A 56 -19.21 -21.47 -9.86
C ASP A 56 -19.99 -20.17 -10.20
N GLY A 57 -19.26 -19.10 -10.54
CA GLY A 57 -19.84 -17.83 -11.00
C GLY A 57 -20.56 -17.03 -9.91
N VAL A 58 -20.08 -17.12 -8.66
CA VAL A 58 -20.56 -16.29 -7.55
C VAL A 58 -19.95 -14.90 -7.67
N ASP A 59 -20.79 -13.87 -7.71
CA ASP A 59 -20.35 -12.48 -7.78
C ASP A 59 -19.99 -11.94 -6.39
N VAL A 60 -20.77 -12.31 -5.38
CA VAL A 60 -20.54 -11.92 -3.99
C VAL A 60 -20.94 -13.06 -3.04
N LEU A 61 -20.00 -13.46 -2.18
CA LEU A 61 -20.17 -14.51 -1.19
C LEU A 61 -20.25 -13.92 0.22
N PHE A 62 -21.34 -14.19 0.94
CA PHE A 62 -21.45 -13.95 2.37
C PHE A 62 -21.29 -15.27 3.13
N VAL A 63 -20.26 -15.31 3.98
CA VAL A 63 -20.00 -16.40 4.92
C VAL A 63 -20.62 -16.02 6.26
N LYS A 64 -21.51 -16.88 6.79
CA LYS A 64 -22.25 -16.62 8.04
C LYS A 64 -22.17 -17.82 8.98
N GLY A 65 -22.60 -17.62 10.21
CA GLY A 65 -22.80 -18.71 11.18
C GLY A 65 -21.53 -19.02 11.96
N ASP A 66 -21.22 -20.31 12.14
CA ASP A 66 -20.13 -20.82 12.97
C ASP A 66 -18.95 -21.36 12.13
N ALA A 67 -18.68 -20.74 10.99
CA ALA A 67 -17.55 -21.10 10.15
C ALA A 67 -16.22 -20.83 10.85
N THR A 68 -15.34 -21.83 10.82
CA THR A 68 -13.97 -21.74 11.36
C THR A 68 -12.91 -22.03 10.29
N GLN A 69 -13.33 -22.51 9.12
CA GLN A 69 -12.45 -22.77 7.98
C GLN A 69 -13.24 -22.64 6.67
N VAL A 70 -12.71 -21.87 5.72
CA VAL A 70 -13.33 -21.65 4.41
C VAL A 70 -12.24 -21.63 3.34
N ALA A 71 -12.41 -22.42 2.28
CA ALA A 71 -11.58 -22.32 1.08
C ALA A 71 -12.40 -21.60 0.00
N ILE A 72 -11.91 -20.44 -0.45
CA ILE A 72 -12.52 -19.61 -1.48
C ILE A 72 -11.92 -20.05 -2.82
N PRO A 73 -12.73 -20.59 -3.75
CA PRO A 73 -12.26 -20.98 -5.07
C PRO A 73 -11.98 -19.74 -5.93
N ASP A 74 -11.23 -19.95 -7.01
CA ASP A 74 -11.02 -18.94 -8.04
C ASP A 74 -12.34 -18.41 -8.62
N GLY A 75 -12.33 -17.14 -9.04
CA GLY A 75 -13.47 -16.50 -9.70
C GLY A 75 -14.56 -15.96 -8.77
N VAL A 76 -14.29 -15.79 -7.46
CA VAL A 76 -15.19 -15.13 -6.50
C VAL A 76 -14.68 -13.71 -6.21
N PRO A 77 -15.24 -12.65 -6.82
CA PRO A 77 -14.67 -11.31 -6.72
C PRO A 77 -14.79 -10.65 -5.34
N VAL A 78 -15.85 -10.96 -4.58
CA VAL A 78 -16.08 -10.37 -3.26
C VAL A 78 -16.50 -11.44 -2.25
N VAL A 79 -15.82 -11.47 -1.11
CA VAL A 79 -16.11 -12.37 0.01
C VAL A 79 -16.27 -11.57 1.30
N ILE A 80 -17.36 -11.78 2.02
CA ILE A 80 -17.69 -11.06 3.26
C ILE A 80 -17.99 -12.06 4.37
N PHE A 81 -17.24 -11.99 5.45
CA PHE A 81 -17.41 -12.80 6.65
C PHE A 81 -18.25 -12.03 7.68
N GLU A 82 -19.47 -12.50 7.93
CA GLU A 82 -20.36 -12.00 8.98
C GLU A 82 -20.37 -12.97 10.17
N THR A 83 -19.20 -13.19 10.77
CA THR A 83 -18.98 -14.10 11.89
C THR A 83 -18.20 -13.40 13.01
N GLU A 84 -18.40 -13.87 14.24
CA GLU A 84 -17.63 -13.50 15.43
C GLU A 84 -16.60 -14.59 15.82
N GLN A 85 -16.48 -15.63 14.99
CA GLN A 85 -15.55 -16.73 15.19
C GLN A 85 -14.26 -16.47 14.44
N ASN A 86 -13.15 -16.93 15.01
CA ASN A 86 -11.88 -17.08 14.32
C ASN A 86 -12.03 -18.04 13.12
N VAL A 87 -11.70 -17.56 11.93
CA VAL A 87 -11.78 -18.28 10.67
C VAL A 87 -10.40 -18.44 10.04
N GLN A 88 -10.12 -19.65 9.55
CA GLN A 88 -9.01 -19.89 8.63
C GLN A 88 -9.51 -19.85 7.18
N VAL A 89 -9.09 -18.85 6.43
CA VAL A 89 -9.44 -18.61 5.04
C VAL A 89 -8.27 -18.96 4.14
N THR A 90 -8.53 -19.75 3.10
CA THR A 90 -7.58 -19.95 2.00
C THR A 90 -8.20 -19.44 0.72
N LEU A 91 -7.49 -18.56 -0.01
CA LEU A 91 -7.93 -18.01 -1.28
C LEU A 91 -7.15 -18.67 -2.42
N GLU A 92 -7.79 -19.51 -3.23
CA GLU A 92 -7.15 -20.33 -4.28
C GLU A 92 -7.14 -19.65 -5.68
N GLY A 93 -7.42 -18.35 -5.73
CA GLY A 93 -7.79 -17.64 -6.96
C GLY A 93 -6.64 -16.94 -7.70
N THR A 94 -6.88 -16.69 -9.00
CA THR A 94 -6.06 -15.84 -9.88
C THR A 94 -6.80 -14.59 -10.32
N VAL A 95 -7.94 -14.31 -9.68
CA VAL A 95 -8.71 -13.09 -9.89
C VAL A 95 -8.49 -12.15 -8.70
N PRO A 96 -8.37 -10.84 -8.96
CA PRO A 96 -8.51 -9.82 -7.92
C PRO A 96 -9.75 -10.10 -7.09
N THR A 97 -9.57 -10.10 -5.77
CA THR A 97 -10.62 -10.49 -4.82
C THR A 97 -10.61 -9.49 -3.67
N VAL A 98 -11.80 -9.01 -3.31
CA VAL A 98 -12.00 -8.21 -2.11
C VAL A 98 -12.51 -9.10 -1.00
N VAL A 99 -11.74 -9.23 0.07
CA VAL A 99 -12.08 -10.02 1.24
C VAL A 99 -12.31 -9.12 2.44
N GLN A 100 -13.51 -9.18 3.02
CA GLN A 100 -13.81 -8.61 4.32
C GLN A 100 -13.89 -9.72 5.35
N LEU A 101 -12.86 -9.85 6.20
CA LEU A 101 -12.88 -10.71 7.37
C LEU A 101 -13.81 -10.14 8.46
N GLY A 102 -14.07 -10.96 9.47
CA GLY A 102 -15.13 -10.73 10.45
C GLY A 102 -14.62 -10.11 11.73
N ALA A 103 -15.27 -10.47 12.84
CA ALA A 103 -14.67 -10.33 14.16
C ALA A 103 -14.07 -11.67 14.58
N GLY A 104 -13.07 -11.63 15.46
CA GLY A 104 -12.31 -12.81 15.88
C GLY A 104 -10.86 -12.70 15.41
N ASP A 105 -9.97 -13.54 15.96
CA ASP A 105 -8.58 -13.58 15.49
C ASP A 105 -8.53 -14.49 14.25
N ASP A 106 -8.67 -13.91 13.06
CA ASP A 106 -8.77 -14.62 11.79
C ASP A 106 -7.40 -14.91 11.18
N THR A 107 -7.39 -15.81 10.20
CA THR A 107 -6.20 -16.10 9.40
C THR A 107 -6.60 -16.17 7.94
N LEU A 108 -5.98 -15.37 7.08
CA LEU A 108 -6.13 -15.43 5.64
C LEU A 108 -4.79 -15.78 4.99
N ILE A 109 -4.82 -16.78 4.12
CA ILE A 109 -3.67 -17.16 3.29
C ILE A 109 -4.13 -17.17 1.84
N VAL A 110 -3.57 -16.28 1.03
CA VAL A 110 -3.69 -16.35 -0.42
C VAL A 110 -2.76 -17.43 -0.94
N ASP A 111 -3.21 -18.18 -1.96
CA ASP A 111 -2.38 -19.19 -2.61
C ASP A 111 -1.08 -18.53 -3.11
N PRO A 112 0.11 -19.05 -2.76
CA PRO A 112 1.39 -18.46 -3.16
C PRO A 112 1.65 -18.39 -4.67
N SER A 113 0.76 -18.96 -5.49
CA SER A 113 0.80 -18.85 -6.96
C SER A 113 -0.15 -17.79 -7.52
N SER A 114 -0.92 -17.09 -6.66
CA SER A 114 -1.62 -15.87 -7.06
C SER A 114 -0.62 -14.76 -7.33
N GLU A 115 -0.88 -14.00 -8.39
CA GLU A 115 -0.13 -12.81 -8.83
C GLU A 115 -1.13 -11.65 -9.03
N SER A 116 -2.23 -11.65 -8.28
CA SER A 116 -3.36 -10.75 -8.46
C SER A 116 -3.45 -9.76 -7.32
N ASP A 117 -3.74 -8.52 -7.66
CA ASP A 117 -3.95 -7.46 -6.68
C ASP A 117 -5.24 -7.72 -5.88
N HIS A 118 -5.09 -8.06 -4.60
CA HIS A 118 -6.18 -8.31 -3.68
C HIS A 118 -6.46 -7.09 -2.80
N THR A 119 -7.69 -6.99 -2.31
CA THR A 119 -8.03 -6.03 -1.26
C THR A 119 -8.53 -6.79 -0.05
N ILE A 120 -7.81 -6.72 1.06
CA ILE A 120 -8.07 -7.51 2.25
C ILE A 120 -8.37 -6.57 3.40
N HIS A 121 -9.48 -6.80 4.10
CA HIS A 121 -9.82 -6.13 5.35
C HIS A 121 -9.80 -7.15 6.48
N GLY A 122 -8.89 -6.98 7.45
CA GLY A 122 -8.72 -7.86 8.63
C GLY A 122 -9.93 -7.86 9.56
N GLY A 123 -10.57 -6.71 9.73
CA GLY A 123 -11.77 -6.62 10.57
C GLY A 123 -11.40 -6.35 12.02
N ALA A 124 -11.95 -7.10 12.97
CA ALA A 124 -11.69 -6.87 14.38
C ALA A 124 -11.15 -8.12 15.07
N GLY A 125 -10.01 -8.02 15.73
CA GLY A 125 -9.30 -9.15 16.32
C GLY A 125 -7.82 -9.07 16.00
N ASN A 126 -7.06 -10.07 16.43
CA ASN A 126 -5.64 -10.15 16.09
C ASN A 126 -5.50 -11.03 14.84
N ASP A 127 -5.48 -10.41 13.68
CA ASP A 127 -5.57 -11.14 12.41
C ASP A 127 -4.19 -11.53 11.88
N SER A 128 -4.13 -12.60 11.08
CA SER A 128 -2.92 -13.05 10.39
C SER A 128 -3.18 -13.12 8.89
N ILE A 129 -2.52 -12.28 8.11
CA ILE A 129 -2.77 -12.12 6.67
C ILE A 129 -1.47 -12.39 5.89
N VAL A 130 -1.58 -13.22 4.85
CA VAL A 130 -0.54 -13.43 3.82
C VAL A 130 -1.19 -13.21 2.46
N ALA A 131 -0.81 -12.14 1.75
CA ALA A 131 -1.50 -11.68 0.54
C ALA A 131 -0.93 -12.23 -0.78
N ALA A 132 0.29 -12.77 -0.75
CA ALA A 132 0.99 -13.45 -1.86
C ALA A 132 1.61 -12.46 -2.85
N ALA A 133 1.56 -12.71 -4.16
CA ALA A 133 2.12 -11.78 -5.14
C ALA A 133 1.01 -10.93 -5.78
N GLY A 134 1.37 -9.75 -6.27
CA GLY A 134 0.44 -8.73 -6.73
C GLY A 134 0.67 -7.44 -5.95
N ASP A 135 0.07 -6.33 -6.40
CA ASP A 135 0.09 -5.08 -5.66
C ASP A 135 -1.13 -5.04 -4.72
N ASP A 136 -0.97 -5.60 -3.52
CA ASP A 136 -2.08 -5.84 -2.59
C ASP A 136 -2.42 -4.60 -1.75
N THR A 137 -3.69 -4.44 -1.39
CA THR A 137 -4.15 -3.45 -0.42
C THR A 137 -4.71 -4.12 0.82
N ILE A 138 -4.09 -3.89 1.97
CA ILE A 138 -4.38 -4.60 3.22
C ILE A 138 -4.77 -3.59 4.31
N TYR A 139 -6.05 -3.59 4.70
CA TYR A 139 -6.56 -2.85 5.85
C TYR A 139 -6.49 -3.74 7.07
N PHE A 140 -5.66 -3.37 8.05
CA PHE A 140 -5.33 -4.27 9.16
C PHE A 140 -6.53 -4.47 10.07
N GLY A 141 -7.25 -3.39 10.37
CA GLY A 141 -8.40 -3.42 11.27
C GLY A 141 -8.04 -3.13 12.73
N ASP A 142 -8.94 -3.50 13.62
CA ASP A 142 -8.79 -3.32 15.07
C ASP A 142 -8.02 -4.51 15.66
N GLY A 143 -6.88 -4.28 16.31
CA GLY A 143 -6.20 -5.32 17.08
C GLY A 143 -4.69 -5.33 16.89
N SER A 144 -4.06 -6.47 17.21
CA SER A 144 -2.63 -6.71 17.03
C SER A 144 -2.43 -7.72 15.90
N ASP A 145 -2.18 -7.23 14.69
CA ASP A 145 -2.21 -8.04 13.48
C ASP A 145 -0.83 -8.51 13.07
N THR A 146 -0.77 -9.54 12.23
CA THR A 146 0.43 -9.96 11.51
C THR A 146 0.13 -9.93 10.02
N VAL A 147 0.89 -9.14 9.27
CA VAL A 147 0.68 -8.92 7.83
C VAL A 147 1.96 -9.21 7.08
N ASP A 148 1.83 -10.04 6.05
CA ASP A 148 2.81 -10.30 5.01
C ASP A 148 2.13 -9.95 3.67
N GLY A 149 2.54 -8.85 3.02
CA GLY A 149 1.99 -8.45 1.72
C GLY A 149 2.44 -9.44 0.66
N GLY A 150 3.75 -9.50 0.46
CA GLY A 150 4.42 -10.59 -0.23
C GLY A 150 5.27 -10.05 -1.36
N ALA A 151 4.93 -10.31 -2.62
CA ALA A 151 5.73 -9.81 -3.73
C ALA A 151 4.92 -8.83 -4.58
N GLY A 152 5.43 -7.61 -4.73
CA GLY A 152 4.71 -6.55 -5.44
C GLY A 152 4.98 -5.23 -4.74
N PHE A 153 4.20 -4.21 -5.07
CA PHE A 153 4.21 -2.94 -4.37
C PHE A 153 2.93 -2.78 -3.56
N ASP A 154 3.00 -3.17 -2.29
CA ASP A 154 1.85 -3.35 -1.42
C ASP A 154 1.53 -2.10 -0.59
N LEU A 155 0.23 -1.91 -0.34
CA LEU A 155 -0.32 -0.88 0.54
C LEU A 155 -0.88 -1.50 1.81
N GLY A 156 -0.24 -1.25 2.95
CA GLY A 156 -0.81 -1.49 4.27
C GLY A 156 -1.52 -0.25 4.79
N VAL A 157 -2.75 -0.38 5.30
CA VAL A 157 -3.50 0.71 5.93
C VAL A 157 -3.77 0.35 7.39
N ILE A 158 -3.28 1.19 8.30
CA ILE A 158 -3.43 1.02 9.74
C ILE A 158 -4.12 2.25 10.36
N GLU A 159 -5.19 2.01 11.12
CA GLU A 159 -6.02 3.05 11.74
C GLU A 159 -5.38 3.57 13.04
N THR A 160 -4.24 4.25 12.90
CA THR A 160 -3.53 4.92 14.00
C THR A 160 -2.79 6.15 13.50
N SER A 161 -2.49 7.08 14.42
CA SER A 161 -1.68 8.26 14.12
C SER A 161 -0.19 7.94 14.16
N PHE A 162 0.51 8.27 13.07
CA PHE A 162 1.96 8.17 12.91
C PHE A 162 2.72 8.96 13.98
N ASP A 163 2.20 10.12 14.37
CA ASP A 163 2.82 10.99 15.39
C ASP A 163 2.84 10.35 16.78
N THR A 164 1.88 9.46 17.07
CA THR A 164 1.71 8.87 18.40
C THR A 164 2.03 7.39 18.48
N ALA A 165 2.12 6.70 17.33
CA ALA A 165 2.47 5.30 17.26
C ALA A 165 3.92 5.04 17.72
N GLY A 166 4.12 3.93 18.43
CA GLY A 166 5.44 3.35 18.65
C GLY A 166 5.86 2.60 17.39
N ILE A 167 6.97 3.01 16.78
CA ILE A 167 7.50 2.40 15.56
C ILE A 167 8.86 1.77 15.91
N SER A 168 9.04 0.50 15.58
CA SER A 168 10.31 -0.20 15.75
C SER A 168 10.54 -1.23 14.66
N TRP A 169 11.82 -1.49 14.36
CA TRP A 169 12.26 -2.46 13.38
C TRP A 169 13.04 -3.59 14.06
N GLU A 170 12.73 -4.84 13.72
CA GLU A 170 13.51 -6.02 14.07
C GLU A 170 13.93 -6.75 12.80
N GLY A 171 15.13 -6.47 12.29
CA GLY A 171 15.49 -6.84 10.92
C GLY A 171 14.59 -6.11 9.92
N ASN A 172 14.08 -6.81 8.92
CA ASN A 172 13.17 -6.23 7.90
C ASN A 172 11.70 -6.19 8.35
N GLN A 173 11.40 -6.54 9.60
CA GLN A 173 10.05 -6.56 10.13
C GLN A 173 9.73 -5.25 10.86
N LEU A 174 8.68 -4.57 10.42
CA LEU A 174 8.14 -3.37 11.05
C LEU A 174 7.15 -3.77 12.15
N SER A 175 7.26 -3.15 13.31
CA SER A 175 6.26 -3.23 14.38
C SER A 175 5.69 -1.85 14.65
N ILE A 176 4.36 -1.76 14.66
CA ILE A 176 3.61 -0.53 14.94
C ILE A 176 2.74 -0.77 16.16
N THR A 177 3.00 -0.04 17.25
CA THR A 177 2.21 -0.08 18.50
C THR A 177 1.33 1.16 18.61
N ASN A 178 0.01 0.99 18.70
CA ASN A 178 -0.92 2.10 18.87
C ASN A 178 -0.96 2.61 20.33
N LEU A 179 -1.75 3.66 20.61
CA LEU A 179 -1.89 4.23 21.95
C LEU A 179 -2.59 3.31 22.97
N ALA A 180 -3.34 2.30 22.50
CA ALA A 180 -3.94 1.28 23.36
C ALA A 180 -2.93 0.20 23.77
N GLY A 181 -1.77 0.14 23.11
CA GLY A 181 -0.72 -0.86 23.35
C GLY A 181 -0.87 -2.12 22.50
N GLU A 182 -1.81 -2.12 21.55
CA GLU A 182 -1.92 -3.16 20.51
C GLU A 182 -0.77 -2.97 19.52
N THR A 183 -0.17 -4.06 19.05
CA THR A 183 1.01 -4.03 18.20
C THR A 183 0.83 -4.92 16.98
N SER A 184 0.79 -4.31 15.81
CA SER A 184 0.78 -5.03 14.54
C SER A 184 2.20 -5.19 14.00
N VAL A 185 2.43 -6.31 13.34
CA VAL A 185 3.73 -6.76 12.83
C VAL A 185 3.62 -6.93 11.32
N ILE A 186 4.50 -6.27 10.57
CA ILE A 186 4.40 -6.10 9.13
C ILE A 186 5.71 -6.53 8.47
N SER A 187 5.61 -7.29 7.39
CA SER A 187 6.70 -7.65 6.48
C SER A 187 6.22 -7.57 5.04
N ASN A 188 7.15 -7.32 4.10
CA ASN A 188 6.88 -7.29 2.67
C ASN A 188 5.67 -6.40 2.33
N VAL A 189 5.70 -5.16 2.85
CA VAL A 189 4.71 -4.12 2.55
C VAL A 189 5.46 -2.81 2.38
N GLU A 190 5.50 -2.29 1.15
CA GLU A 190 6.36 -1.17 0.77
C GLU A 190 5.83 0.14 1.31
N TYR A 191 4.51 0.31 1.38
CA TYR A 191 3.87 1.55 1.82
C TYR A 191 2.87 1.28 2.94
N VAL A 192 3.16 1.76 4.15
CA VAL A 192 2.25 1.67 5.29
C VAL A 192 1.65 3.04 5.59
N GLN A 193 0.37 3.20 5.28
CA GLN A 193 -0.41 4.40 5.50
C GLN A 193 -1.03 4.43 6.90
N PHE A 194 -0.83 5.56 7.58
CA PHE A 194 -1.43 5.96 8.85
C PHE A 194 -2.50 7.03 8.61
N ASP A 195 -3.22 7.42 9.67
CA ASP A 195 -4.23 8.50 9.59
C ASP A 195 -3.65 9.86 9.16
N ASP A 196 -2.40 10.13 9.52
CA ASP A 196 -1.72 11.43 9.39
C ASP A 196 -0.28 11.34 8.85
N GLY A 197 0.12 10.18 8.33
CA GLY A 197 1.47 9.96 7.80
C GLY A 197 1.61 8.64 7.06
N ALA A 198 2.83 8.33 6.66
CA ALA A 198 3.17 7.05 6.05
C ALA A 198 4.60 6.64 6.40
N ILE A 199 4.85 5.34 6.34
CA ILE A 199 6.18 4.74 6.31
C ILE A 199 6.34 4.07 4.96
N ILE A 200 7.50 4.26 4.35
CA ILE A 200 7.94 3.51 3.18
C ILE A 200 9.01 2.52 3.65
N ALA A 201 8.69 1.23 3.61
CA ALA A 201 9.63 0.14 3.81
C ALA A 201 10.29 -0.18 2.47
N ALA A 202 11.34 0.56 2.14
CA ALA A 202 11.97 0.47 0.84
C ALA A 202 12.78 -0.84 0.73
N GLU A 203 12.26 -1.81 -0.01
CA GLU A 203 12.95 -3.08 -0.29
C GLU A 203 14.28 -2.88 -1.03
N THR A 204 14.39 -1.78 -1.78
CA THR A 204 15.63 -1.40 -2.47
C THR A 204 16.06 0.01 -2.09
N ALA A 205 17.37 0.25 -2.14
CA ALA A 205 17.91 1.60 -1.97
C ALA A 205 17.32 2.59 -2.99
N ASP A 206 17.01 2.13 -4.21
CA ASP A 206 16.47 2.96 -5.28
C ASP A 206 15.01 3.38 -5.04
N LEU A 207 14.17 2.50 -4.47
CA LEU A 207 12.83 2.88 -4.00
C LEU A 207 12.94 3.99 -2.94
N GLY A 208 13.87 3.83 -1.99
CA GLY A 208 14.15 4.87 -0.98
C GLY A 208 14.55 6.20 -1.62
N VAL A 209 15.26 6.18 -2.74
CA VAL A 209 15.66 7.38 -3.49
C VAL A 209 14.46 8.03 -4.18
N VAL A 210 13.63 7.24 -4.88
CA VAL A 210 12.40 7.73 -5.53
C VAL A 210 11.49 8.40 -4.51
N ALA A 211 11.29 7.76 -3.35
CA ALA A 211 10.52 8.32 -2.25
C ALA A 211 11.14 9.63 -1.72
N ARG A 212 12.45 9.66 -1.46
CA ARG A 212 13.16 10.85 -0.96
C ARG A 212 13.14 12.03 -1.95
N MET A 213 12.96 11.81 -3.26
CA MET A 213 12.84 12.91 -4.21
C MET A 213 11.61 13.79 -3.95
N TYR A 214 10.51 13.23 -3.43
CA TYR A 214 9.35 14.03 -3.02
C TYR A 214 9.73 15.02 -1.91
N GLU A 215 10.45 14.57 -0.89
CA GLU A 215 10.90 15.44 0.21
C GLU A 215 11.97 16.43 -0.28
N THR A 216 12.89 15.98 -1.14
CA THR A 216 14.03 16.78 -1.60
C THR A 216 13.63 17.89 -2.57
N LEU A 217 12.62 17.65 -3.43
CA LEU A 217 12.23 18.57 -4.49
C LEU A 217 10.89 19.27 -4.26
N LEU A 218 9.99 18.70 -3.45
CA LEU A 218 8.60 19.18 -3.33
C LEU A 218 8.18 19.48 -1.88
N ASP A 219 9.07 19.33 -0.90
CA ASP A 219 8.82 19.56 0.53
C ASP A 219 7.57 18.82 1.07
N ARG A 220 7.35 17.59 0.59
CA ARG A 220 6.25 16.73 1.04
C ARG A 220 6.57 15.25 0.92
N TYR A 221 5.76 14.42 1.57
CA TYR A 221 5.75 12.99 1.33
C TYR A 221 5.09 12.64 -0.01
N GLY A 222 5.60 11.60 -0.65
CA GLY A 222 4.92 10.96 -1.78
C GLY A 222 3.70 10.19 -1.29
N ASP A 223 2.58 10.35 -2.00
CA ASP A 223 1.44 9.45 -1.85
C ASP A 223 1.73 8.08 -2.49
N PHE A 224 0.97 7.05 -2.08
CA PHE A 224 1.14 5.67 -2.56
C PHE A 224 1.21 5.59 -4.10
N GLU A 225 0.19 6.12 -4.78
CA GLU A 225 0.07 6.10 -6.24
C GLU A 225 1.26 6.77 -6.92
N GLY A 226 1.70 7.92 -6.40
CA GLY A 226 2.82 8.66 -6.92
C GLY A 226 4.16 7.96 -6.72
N VAL A 227 4.42 7.37 -5.55
CA VAL A 227 5.67 6.62 -5.29
C VAL A 227 5.70 5.37 -6.15
N LYS A 228 4.62 4.60 -6.15
CA LYS A 228 4.46 3.40 -6.97
C LYS A 228 4.67 3.70 -8.44
N PHE A 229 3.99 4.71 -8.99
CA PHE A 229 4.12 5.07 -10.40
C PHE A 229 5.58 5.33 -10.81
N TRP A 230 6.30 6.15 -10.02
CA TRP A 230 7.69 6.47 -10.34
C TRP A 230 8.63 5.28 -10.17
N PHE A 231 8.35 4.42 -9.20
CA PHE A 231 9.14 3.22 -9.00
C PHE A 231 8.89 2.18 -10.11
N ASP A 232 7.64 1.97 -10.54
CA ASP A 232 7.30 1.08 -11.65
C ASP A 232 7.99 1.49 -12.97
N VAL A 233 8.03 2.79 -13.28
CA VAL A 233 8.74 3.28 -14.48
C VAL A 233 10.26 3.19 -14.35
N TYR A 234 10.79 3.21 -13.12
CA TYR A 234 12.21 2.95 -12.86
C TYR A 234 12.55 1.47 -13.07
N GLU A 235 11.80 0.57 -12.43
CA GLU A 235 12.05 -0.87 -12.47
C GLU A 235 11.86 -1.48 -13.85
N SER A 236 10.89 -0.99 -14.61
CA SER A 236 10.70 -1.37 -16.02
C SER A 236 11.83 -0.87 -16.94
N GLY A 237 12.65 0.07 -16.47
CA GLY A 237 13.73 0.70 -17.24
C GLY A 237 13.25 1.75 -18.24
N ASP A 238 11.99 2.19 -18.13
CA ASP A 238 11.40 3.25 -18.95
C ASP A 238 11.94 4.64 -18.57
N ALA A 239 12.37 4.82 -17.31
CA ALA A 239 13.01 6.03 -16.81
C ALA A 239 14.19 5.70 -15.89
N SER A 240 15.25 6.51 -15.95
CA SER A 240 16.30 6.49 -14.91
C SER A 240 15.91 7.37 -13.72
N LEU A 241 16.59 7.24 -12.58
CA LEU A 241 16.44 8.17 -11.45
C LEU A 241 16.65 9.64 -11.87
N HIS A 242 17.56 9.88 -12.82
CA HIS A 242 17.77 11.22 -13.40
C HIS A 242 16.53 11.69 -14.17
N ASP A 243 15.95 10.84 -15.03
CA ASP A 243 14.74 11.19 -15.80
C ASP A 243 13.55 11.47 -14.87
N ILE A 244 13.42 10.71 -13.77
CA ILE A 244 12.40 10.91 -12.74
C ILE A 244 12.61 12.26 -12.05
N ALA A 245 13.82 12.55 -11.54
CA ALA A 245 14.12 13.84 -10.93
C ALA A 245 13.86 15.01 -11.89
N GLN A 246 14.19 14.85 -13.17
CA GLN A 246 13.91 15.83 -14.21
C GLN A 246 12.39 16.04 -14.40
N ALA A 247 11.59 14.97 -14.35
CA ALA A 247 10.13 15.09 -14.43
C ALA A 247 9.52 15.83 -13.23
N PHE A 248 10.07 15.65 -12.02
CA PHE A 248 9.67 16.43 -10.85
C PHE A 248 10.00 17.91 -11.03
N LEU A 249 11.22 18.23 -11.50
CA LEU A 249 11.65 19.60 -11.78
C LEU A 249 10.78 20.30 -12.84
N ASP A 250 10.29 19.54 -13.82
CA ASP A 250 9.41 20.04 -14.89
C ASP A 250 7.92 20.11 -14.48
N SER A 251 7.56 19.63 -13.28
CA SER A 251 6.18 19.60 -12.82
C SER A 251 5.64 21.00 -12.49
N GLU A 252 4.32 21.18 -12.65
CA GLU A 252 3.63 22.40 -12.19
C GLU A 252 3.81 22.60 -10.69
N GLU A 253 3.88 21.51 -9.94
CA GLU A 253 4.09 21.48 -8.50
C GLU A 253 5.43 22.11 -8.11
N PHE A 254 6.54 21.62 -8.66
CA PHE A 254 7.87 22.18 -8.41
C PHE A 254 7.93 23.67 -8.80
N SER A 255 7.40 24.01 -9.98
CA SER A 255 7.39 25.40 -10.44
C SER A 255 6.57 26.33 -9.54
N SER A 256 5.55 25.81 -8.86
CA SER A 256 4.71 26.55 -7.92
C SER A 256 5.37 26.72 -6.56
N ALA A 257 6.13 25.73 -6.10
CA ALA A 257 6.87 25.76 -4.84
C ALA A 257 8.14 26.64 -4.93
N HIS A 258 8.90 26.50 -6.02
CA HIS A 258 10.26 27.08 -6.15
C HIS A 258 10.34 28.26 -7.13
N GLY A 259 9.40 28.40 -8.06
CA GLY A 259 9.42 29.49 -9.03
C GLY A 259 10.67 29.48 -9.92
N SER A 260 11.40 30.60 -9.96
CA SER A 260 12.56 30.79 -10.85
C SER A 260 13.88 30.93 -10.08
N ASP A 261 14.19 29.94 -9.25
CA ASP A 261 15.42 29.90 -8.45
C ASP A 261 16.69 29.97 -9.32
N THR A 262 17.68 30.69 -8.83
CA THR A 262 19.07 30.55 -9.28
C THR A 262 19.66 29.21 -8.86
N ASN A 263 20.84 28.84 -9.36
CA ASN A 263 21.50 27.60 -8.96
C ASN A 263 21.87 27.59 -7.47
N ALA A 264 22.27 28.73 -6.91
CA ALA A 264 22.54 28.85 -5.48
C ALA A 264 21.27 28.68 -4.64
N GLU A 265 20.18 29.36 -5.01
CA GLU A 265 18.88 29.23 -4.33
C GLU A 265 18.34 27.79 -4.41
N PHE A 266 18.49 27.13 -5.56
CA PHE A 266 18.13 25.71 -5.71
C PHE A 266 18.91 24.83 -4.74
N VAL A 267 20.24 24.98 -4.66
CA VAL A 267 21.07 24.21 -3.71
C VAL A 267 20.66 24.49 -2.27
N ASP A 268 20.47 25.76 -1.90
CA ASP A 268 20.03 26.14 -0.55
C ASP A 268 18.69 25.47 -0.21
N ASN A 269 17.73 25.47 -1.13
CA ASN A 269 16.43 24.82 -0.98
C ASN A 269 16.54 23.30 -0.78
N LEU A 270 17.44 22.60 -1.48
CA LEU A 270 17.63 21.16 -1.27
C LEU A 270 18.13 20.85 0.15
N TYR A 271 19.05 21.67 0.66
CA TYR A 271 19.58 21.54 2.01
C TYR A 271 18.50 21.81 3.08
N GLU A 272 17.69 22.85 2.87
CA GLU A 272 16.59 23.18 3.80
C GLU A 272 15.53 22.08 3.85
N GLN A 273 15.07 21.61 2.68
CA GLN A 273 14.01 20.60 2.59
C GLN A 273 14.45 19.24 3.14
N LEU A 274 15.57 18.69 2.64
CA LEU A 274 15.97 17.34 2.99
C LEU A 274 16.66 17.25 4.36
N PHE A 275 17.43 18.27 4.76
CA PHE A 275 18.27 18.22 5.97
C PHE A 275 17.81 19.18 7.07
N GLY A 276 16.83 20.05 6.81
CA GLY A 276 16.34 21.03 7.78
C GLY A 276 17.40 22.06 8.19
N ARG A 277 18.41 22.34 7.35
CA ARG A 277 19.54 23.22 7.67
C ARG A 277 20.09 23.95 6.45
N GLU A 278 20.72 25.10 6.67
CA GLU A 278 21.52 25.77 5.63
C GLU A 278 22.78 24.93 5.27
N PRO A 279 23.28 25.02 4.03
CA PRO A 279 24.57 24.45 3.67
C PRO A 279 25.72 25.19 4.34
N ASP A 280 26.83 24.47 4.59
CA ASP A 280 28.08 25.14 4.87
C ASP A 280 28.67 25.78 3.59
N ALA A 281 29.55 26.77 3.77
CA ALA A 281 30.09 27.54 2.66
C ALA A 281 30.88 26.70 1.62
N ALA A 282 31.46 25.57 2.03
CA ALA A 282 32.18 24.69 1.11
C ALA A 282 31.20 23.79 0.32
N GLY A 283 30.18 23.25 0.99
CA GLY A 283 29.09 22.48 0.38
C GLY A 283 28.32 23.30 -0.65
N ALA A 284 27.84 24.50 -0.27
CA ALA A 284 27.13 25.40 -1.18
C ALA A 284 27.95 25.72 -2.43
N ALA A 285 29.24 26.05 -2.24
CA ALA A 285 30.14 26.36 -3.35
C ALA A 285 30.40 25.14 -4.25
N TYR A 286 30.54 23.94 -3.69
CA TYR A 286 30.78 22.73 -4.47
C TYR A 286 29.61 22.44 -5.42
N TRP A 287 28.39 22.35 -4.88
CA TRP A 287 27.21 22.01 -5.68
C TRP A 287 26.85 23.09 -6.69
N THR A 288 26.91 24.37 -6.29
CA THR A 288 26.61 25.49 -7.18
C THR A 288 27.60 25.55 -8.36
N ASN A 289 28.89 25.30 -8.12
CA ASN A 289 29.87 25.30 -9.20
C ASN A 289 29.63 24.15 -10.21
N LEU A 290 29.17 22.98 -9.78
CA LEU A 290 28.83 21.89 -10.70
C LEU A 290 27.72 22.30 -11.67
N LEU A 291 26.69 22.98 -11.17
CA LEU A 291 25.58 23.53 -11.97
C LEU A 291 26.04 24.66 -12.89
N ASP A 292 26.82 25.61 -12.37
CA ASP A 292 27.28 26.79 -13.13
C ASP A 292 28.26 26.43 -14.26
N GLU A 293 29.08 25.39 -14.05
CA GLU A 293 30.01 24.86 -15.06
C GLU A 293 29.34 23.87 -16.02
N GLY A 294 28.11 23.44 -15.75
CA GLY A 294 27.38 22.44 -16.52
C GLY A 294 28.00 21.04 -16.44
N THR A 295 28.69 20.74 -15.33
CA THR A 295 29.26 19.41 -15.06
C THR A 295 28.18 18.44 -14.58
N ALA A 296 27.15 18.96 -13.93
CA ALA A 296 25.93 18.26 -13.53
C ALA A 296 24.74 19.19 -13.73
N ASP A 297 23.56 18.65 -13.99
CA ASP A 297 22.32 19.41 -13.99
C ASP A 297 21.57 19.30 -12.65
N ARG A 298 20.40 19.94 -12.54
CA ARG A 298 19.63 19.95 -11.28
C ARG A 298 19.12 18.56 -10.90
N ALA A 299 18.77 17.73 -11.89
CA ALA A 299 18.32 16.37 -11.66
C ALA A 299 19.48 15.52 -11.12
N ASP A 300 20.68 15.63 -11.69
CA ASP A 300 21.89 14.98 -11.15
C ASP A 300 22.13 15.35 -9.68
N ILE A 301 22.00 16.64 -9.32
CA ILE A 301 22.20 17.09 -7.94
C ILE A 301 21.10 16.58 -7.01
N ALA A 302 19.83 16.62 -7.43
CA ALA A 302 18.72 16.13 -6.62
C ALA A 302 18.85 14.63 -6.31
N VAL A 303 19.20 13.82 -7.32
CA VAL A 303 19.50 12.39 -7.17
C VAL A 303 20.65 12.20 -6.18
N ALA A 304 21.74 12.97 -6.30
CA ALA A 304 22.89 12.86 -5.41
C ALA A 304 22.56 13.18 -3.94
N PHE A 305 21.65 14.12 -3.68
CA PHE A 305 21.17 14.43 -2.34
C PHE A 305 20.32 13.29 -1.78
N ALA A 306 19.32 12.84 -2.54
CA ALA A 306 18.44 11.74 -2.16
C ALA A 306 19.17 10.40 -1.98
N GLN A 307 20.26 10.15 -2.72
CA GLN A 307 21.10 8.95 -2.57
C GLN A 307 22.14 9.05 -1.45
N SER A 308 22.37 10.24 -0.90
CA SER A 308 23.42 10.41 0.10
C SER A 308 23.06 9.72 1.40
N ALA A 309 24.07 9.23 2.13
CA ALA A 309 23.88 8.69 3.48
C ALA A 309 23.28 9.72 4.46
N GLU A 310 23.50 11.02 4.21
CA GLU A 310 22.85 12.09 4.98
C GLU A 310 21.36 12.19 4.63
N GLY A 311 21.00 12.01 3.36
CA GLY A 311 19.61 11.99 2.88
C GLY A 311 18.83 10.84 3.47
N GLU A 312 19.39 9.64 3.40
CA GLU A 312 18.81 8.45 4.02
C GLU A 312 18.62 8.63 5.53
N GLN A 313 19.63 9.13 6.24
CA GLN A 313 19.53 9.40 7.68
C GLN A 313 18.46 10.45 8.00
N SER A 314 18.25 11.45 7.14
CA SER A 314 17.31 12.53 7.42
C SER A 314 15.86 12.09 7.26
N THR A 315 15.61 11.07 6.44
CA THR A 315 14.27 10.52 6.23
C THR A 315 14.04 9.16 6.89
N GLU A 316 14.99 8.64 7.69
CA GLU A 316 14.94 7.28 8.26
C GLU A 316 13.65 6.99 9.06
N ARG A 317 13.00 8.04 9.58
CA ARG A 317 11.72 7.92 10.30
C ARG A 317 10.54 7.56 9.37
N THR A 318 10.56 8.02 8.13
CA THR A 318 9.47 7.87 7.14
C THR A 318 9.83 6.96 5.99
N ILE A 319 11.11 6.80 5.68
CA ILE A 319 11.65 5.96 4.61
C ILE A 319 12.75 5.10 5.22
N HIS A 320 12.46 3.82 5.41
CA HIS A 320 13.40 2.85 5.95
C HIS A 320 13.84 1.90 4.83
N VAL A 321 15.14 1.86 4.51
CA VAL A 321 15.68 0.94 3.52
C VAL A 321 15.96 -0.39 4.22
N LEU A 322 15.37 -1.47 3.72
CA LEU A 322 15.50 -2.81 4.28
C LEU A 322 16.91 -3.39 4.06
N ASP A 323 17.37 -4.24 4.97
CA ASP A 323 18.68 -4.89 4.86
C ASP A 323 18.65 -5.97 3.75
N ASP A 324 19.56 -5.86 2.78
CA ASP A 324 19.72 -6.75 1.61
C ASP A 324 20.16 -8.21 1.95
N ASP A 325 20.25 -8.60 3.23
CA ASP A 325 20.88 -9.86 3.65
C ASP A 325 20.07 -11.13 3.30
N ASP A 326 18.84 -11.01 2.76
CA ASP A 326 17.97 -12.16 2.42
C ASP A 326 17.82 -12.47 0.91
N HIS A 327 18.48 -11.74 -0.01
CA HIS A 327 18.50 -12.09 -1.45
C HIS A 327 19.53 -13.18 -1.83
N LEU A 328 19.79 -14.14 -0.93
CA LEU A 328 20.60 -15.33 -1.23
C LEU A 328 19.89 -16.63 -0.84
N ALA A 329 19.04 -17.12 -1.75
CA ALA A 329 18.67 -18.54 -1.85
C ALA A 329 18.76 -19.04 -3.30
#